data_AF-A0A3D1B4Z9-F1
#
_entry.id   AF-A0A3D1B4Z9-F1
#
_cell.length_a   1.000
_cell.length_b   1.000
_cell.length_c   1.000
_cell.angle_alpha   90.00
_cell.angle_beta   90.00
_cell.angle_gamma   90.00
#
_symmetry.space_group_name_H-M   'P 1'
#
loop_
_entity.id
_entity.type
_entity.pdbx_description
1 polymer ?
#
loop_
_entity_poly.entity_id
_entity_poly.type
_entity_poly.pdbx_seq_one_letter_code
_entity_poly.pdbx_strand_id
1 'polypeptide(L)' 'NLNDHVRSLCDEQGMSVLWTTHLLDEVQASDELIILNRGNLVAQGRADTLAAADGSLQQTFARLTCNAVPA' A
#
# COMPACT_ATOMS: atom_id res chain seq x y z
N ASN A 1 6.20 10.03 14.68
CA ASN A 1 5.05 9.89 13.76
C ASN A 1 4.10 8.83 14.33
N LEU A 2 2.78 8.91 14.11
CA LEU A 2 1.84 7.86 14.54
C LEU A 2 2.17 6.51 13.87
N ASN A 3 2.51 6.53 12.58
CA ASN A 3 2.87 5.34 11.81
C ASN A 3 4.07 4.61 12.44
N ASP A 4 5.15 5.34 12.75
CA ASP A 4 6.34 4.77 13.42
C ASP A 4 6.01 4.16 14.78
N HIS A 5 5.15 4.80 15.56
CA HIS A 5 4.77 4.29 16.88
C HIS A 5 4.00 2.97 16.76
N VAL A 6 3.06 2.88 15.82
CA VAL A 6 2.30 1.65 15.56
C VAL A 6 3.23 0.52 15.10
N ARG A 7 4.23 0.82 14.27
CA ARG A 7 5.24 -0.16 13.85
C ARG A 7 6.09 -0.69 15.01
N SER A 8 6.54 0.19 15.92
CA SER A 8 7.25 -0.22 17.14
C SER A 8 6.41 -1.19 17.99
N LEU A 9 5.09 -0.96 18.12
CA LEU A 9 4.20 -1.90 18.81
C LEU A 9 4.08 -3.25 18.08
N CYS A 10 4.08 -3.27 16.74
CA CYS A 10 4.12 -4.52 15.98
C CYS A 10 5.41 -5.31 16.27
N ASP A 11 6.55 -4.63 16.25
CA ASP A 11 7.87 -5.24 16.42
C ASP A 11 8.10 -5.71 17.88
N GLU A 12 7.73 -4.87 18.86
CA GLU A 12 8.00 -5.12 20.28
C GLU A 12 6.96 -6.02 20.94
N GLN A 13 5.70 -5.97 20.48
CA GLN A 13 4.58 -6.65 21.13
C GLN A 13 3.91 -7.71 20.24
N GLY A 14 4.41 -7.94 19.03
CA GLY A 14 3.84 -8.91 18.09
C GLY A 14 2.42 -8.54 17.63
N MET A 15 2.07 -7.26 17.67
CA MET A 15 0.76 -6.77 17.26
C MET A 15 0.60 -6.89 15.74
N SER A 16 -0.52 -7.43 15.28
CA SER A 16 -0.88 -7.41 13.86
C SER A 16 -1.77 -6.20 13.55
N VAL A 17 -1.39 -5.43 12.53
CA VAL A 17 -2.10 -4.19 12.17
C VAL A 17 -2.46 -4.21 10.68
N LEU A 18 -3.72 -3.89 10.39
CA LEU A 18 -4.15 -3.48 9.05
C LEU A 18 -4.13 -1.96 8.98
N TRP A 19 -3.18 -1.41 8.23
CA TRP A 19 -3.03 0.03 8.04
C TRP A 19 -3.66 0.47 6.72
N THR A 20 -4.58 1.43 6.77
CA THR A 20 -5.19 2.03 5.57
C THR A 20 -4.87 3.51 5.54
N THR A 21 -4.30 3.99 4.44
CA THR A 21 -3.87 5.38 4.30
C THR A 21 -4.17 5.91 2.91
N HIS A 22 -4.31 7.24 2.82
CA HIS A 22 -4.36 7.97 1.54
C HIS A 22 -2.99 8.58 1.18
N LEU A 23 -2.00 8.43 2.07
CA LEU A 23 -0.65 8.95 1.90
C LEU A 23 0.29 7.79 1.55
N LEU A 24 0.74 7.75 0.30
CA LEU A 24 1.65 6.69 -0.17
C LEU A 24 3.01 6.73 0.55
N ASP A 25 3.41 7.88 1.09
CA ASP A 25 4.66 8.05 1.82
C ASP A 25 4.68 7.34 3.20
N GLU A 26 3.52 6.90 3.69
CA GLU A 26 3.42 6.07 4.91
C GLU A 26 3.71 4.58 4.65
N VAL A 27 3.81 4.18 3.37
CA VAL A 27 4.11 2.81 2.94
C VAL A 27 5.64 2.65 2.83
N GLN A 28 6.17 1.67 3.54
CA GLN A 28 7.58 1.29 3.46
C GLN A 28 7.77 0.22 2.36
N ALA A 29 8.96 0.19 1.75
CA ALA A 29 9.32 -0.76 0.69
C ALA A 29 9.13 -2.24 1.10
N SER A 30 9.25 -2.55 2.40
CA SER A 30 9.08 -3.88 2.97
C SER A 30 7.63 -4.29 3.25
N ASP A 31 6.67 -3.36 3.17
CA ASP A 31 5.29 -3.65 3.53
C ASP A 31 4.62 -4.60 2.54
N GLU A 32 3.83 -5.54 3.06
CA GLU A 32 2.81 -6.25 2.28
C GLU A 32 1.66 -5.29 1.99
N LEU A 33 1.45 -4.97 0.72
CA LEU A 33 0.52 -3.96 0.27
C LEU A 33 -0.63 -4.59 -0.51
N ILE A 34 -1.84 -4.05 -0.27
CA ILE A 34 -3.04 -4.33 -1.04
C ILE A 34 -3.50 -3.02 -1.68
N ILE A 35 -3.74 -3.03 -3.00
CA ILE A 35 -4.32 -1.91 -3.73
C ILE A 35 -5.76 -2.27 -4.13
N LEU A 36 -6.69 -1.41 -3.71
CA LEU A 36 -8.11 -1.55 -4.02
C LEU A 36 -8.55 -0.45 -5.01
N ASN A 37 -9.37 -0.83 -5.99
CA ASN A 37 -10.08 0.10 -6.85
C ASN A 37 -11.57 -0.29 -6.89
N ARG A 38 -12.45 0.60 -6.41
CA ARG A 38 -13.92 0.39 -6.38
C ARG A 38 -14.33 -0.94 -5.73
N GLY A 39 -13.70 -1.29 -4.61
CA GLY A 39 -13.98 -2.53 -3.89
C GLY A 39 -13.35 -3.79 -4.50
N ASN A 40 -12.61 -3.68 -5.61
CA ASN A 40 -11.91 -4.80 -6.22
C ASN A 40 -10.42 -4.76 -5.86
N LEU A 41 -9.86 -5.93 -5.55
CA LEU A 41 -8.41 -6.13 -5.40
C LEU A 41 -7.75 -6.06 -6.78
N VAL A 42 -6.93 -5.03 -7.01
CA VAL A 42 -6.25 -4.82 -8.31
C VAL A 42 -4.75 -5.13 -8.25
N ALA A 43 -4.15 -5.14 -7.06
CA ALA A 43 -2.79 -5.63 -6.84
C ALA A 43 -2.59 -6.05 -5.38
N GLN A 44 -1.70 -7.02 -5.17
CA GLN A 44 -1.26 -7.47 -3.87
C GLN A 44 0.20 -7.90 -3.93
N GLY A 45 0.98 -7.56 -2.90
CA GLY A 45 2.36 -8.01 -2.70
C GLY A 45 3.23 -6.94 -2.07
N ARG A 46 4.54 -7.19 -2.00
CA ARG A 46 5.49 -6.25 -1.41
C ARG A 46 5.51 -4.92 -2.17
N ALA A 47 5.52 -3.81 -1.41
CA ALA A 47 5.48 -2.46 -1.97
C ALA A 47 6.65 -2.17 -2.94
N ASP A 48 7.85 -2.66 -2.65
CA ASP A 48 9.01 -2.54 -3.56
C ASP A 48 8.80 -3.22 -4.90
N THR A 49 8.21 -4.41 -4.88
CA THR A 49 7.95 -5.25 -6.04
C THR A 49 6.86 -4.62 -6.90
N LEU A 50 5.82 -4.06 -6.27
CA LEU A 50 4.78 -3.31 -6.95
C LEU A 50 5.33 -2.02 -7.58
N ALA A 51 6.13 -1.25 -6.84
CA ALA A 51 6.72 -0.01 -7.33
C ALA A 51 7.66 -0.24 -8.53
N ALA A 52 8.37 -1.36 -8.57
CA ALA A 52 9.28 -1.71 -9.67
C ALA A 52 8.58 -1.84 -11.03
N ALA A 53 7.27 -2.10 -11.06
CA ALA A 53 6.51 -2.25 -12.30
C ALA A 53 6.42 -0.95 -13.11
N ASP A 54 6.29 0.19 -12.42
CA ASP A 54 6.09 1.50 -13.06
C ASP A 54 7.15 2.55 -12.67
N GLY A 55 8.16 2.16 -11.87
CA GLY A 55 9.25 3.03 -11.39
C GLY A 55 8.96 3.70 -10.04
N SER A 56 7.69 3.81 -9.65
CA SER A 56 7.27 4.25 -8.32
C SER A 56 5.93 3.66 -7.91
N LEU A 57 5.67 3.64 -6.60
CA LEU A 57 4.38 3.21 -6.08
C LEU A 57 3.25 4.16 -6.51
N GLN A 58 3.54 5.46 -6.58
CA GLN A 58 2.63 6.51 -7.04
C GLN A 58 2.15 6.23 -8.47
N GLN A 59 3.08 5.93 -9.39
CA GLN A 59 2.74 5.59 -10.78
C GLN A 59 1.96 4.28 -10.88
N THR A 60 2.35 3.27 -10.09
CA THR A 60 1.67 1.98 -10.02
C THR A 60 0.23 2.14 -9.56
N PHE A 61 0.02 2.85 -8.45
CA PHE A 61 -1.31 3.16 -7.92
C PHE A 61 -2.15 3.91 -8.96
N ALA A 62 -1.61 4.99 -9.53
CA ALA A 62 -2.29 5.76 -10.56
C ALA A 62 -2.72 4.91 -11.75
N ARG A 63 -1.85 4.05 -12.30
CA ARG A 63 -2.20 3.14 -13.41
C ARG A 63 -3.33 2.18 -13.05
N LEU A 64 -3.33 1.64 -11.84
CA LEU A 64 -4.32 0.66 -11.39
C LEU A 64 -5.67 1.29 -11.00
N THR A 65 -5.69 2.58 -10.66
CA THR A 65 -6.91 3.29 -10.24
C THR A 65 -7.47 4.24 -11.29
N CYS A 66 -6.63 4.79 -12.19
CA CYS A 66 -7.04 5.62 -13.32
C CYS A 66 -7.53 4.74 -14.48
N ASN A 67 -8.67 4.05 -14.29
CA ASN A 67 -9.67 3.68 -15.30
C ASN A 67 -10.42 2.39 -14.90
N ALA A 68 -11.68 2.57 -14.48
CA ALA A 68 -12.74 1.58 -14.66
C ALA A 68 -14.12 2.22 -14.38
N VAL A 69 -14.53 3.24 -15.14
CA VAL A 69 -15.97 3.43 -15.42
C VAL A 69 -16.24 2.78 -16.79
N PRO A 70 -16.65 1.51 -16.86
CA PRO A 70 -17.55 1.12 -17.93
C PRO A 70 -18.88 1.84 -17.68
N ALA A 71 -19.36 2.56 -18.69
CA ALA A 71 -20.74 3.01 -18.75
C ALA A 71 -21.69 1.81 -18.91
#